data_AF-A0A328SIP5-F1
#
_entry.id   AF-A0A328SIP5-F1
#
_cell.length_a   1.000
_cell.length_b   1.000
_cell.length_c   1.000
_cell.angle_alpha   90.00
_cell.angle_beta   90.00
_cell.angle_gamma   90.00
#
_symmetry.space_group_name_H-M   'P 1'
#
loop_
_entity.id
_entity.type
_entity.pdbx_description
1 polymer ?
#
loop_
_entity_poly.entity_id
_entity_poly.type
_entity_poly.pdbx_seq_one_letter_code
_entity_poly.pdbx_strand_id
1 'polypeptide(L)' 'MLNHVGVSVSTGSACSSKSLEPSHVLMALGVNEEDIHGTIRFTVGDFTTKEDIDYVLENLEEIVARLREISSIK' A
#
# COMPACT_ATOMS: atom_id res chain seq x y z
N MET A 1 0.28 -3.15 9.07
CA MET A 1 -0.31 -4.51 9.17
C MET A 1 0.43 -5.52 8.31
N LEU A 2 0.70 -5.24 7.02
CA LEU A 2 1.45 -6.15 6.12
C LEU A 2 2.80 -6.62 6.67
N ASN A 3 3.58 -5.74 7.31
CA ASN A 3 4.85 -6.14 7.92
C ASN A 3 4.71 -7.21 9.04
N HIS A 4 3.57 -7.28 9.73
CA HIS A 4 3.35 -8.30 10.77
C HIS A 4 3.15 -9.70 10.20
N VAL A 5 2.71 -9.79 8.94
CA VAL A 5 2.59 -11.03 8.18
C VAL A 5 3.78 -11.23 7.24
N GLY A 6 4.89 -10.52 7.47
CA GLY A 6 6.14 -10.68 6.71
C GLY A 6 6.15 -10.06 5.31
N VAL A 7 5.14 -9.26 4.94
CA VAL A 7 5.04 -8.63 3.63
C VAL A 7 5.64 -7.22 3.67
N SER A 8 6.73 -7.01 2.92
CA SER A 8 7.41 -5.71 2.80
C SER A 8 6.87 -4.90 1.63
N VAL A 9 6.50 -3.64 1.89
CA VAL A 9 5.96 -2.71 0.89
C VAL A 9 6.42 -1.28 1.11
N SER A 10 6.26 -0.46 0.09
CA SER A 10 6.40 0.99 0.15
C SER A 10 5.03 1.67 0.22
N THR A 11 4.95 2.88 0.78
CA THR A 11 3.79 3.77 0.68
C THR A 11 4.07 4.96 -0.23
N GLY A 12 3.04 5.53 -0.85
CA GLY A 12 3.20 6.60 -1.84
C GLY A 12 3.97 6.11 -3.08
N SER A 13 4.84 6.97 -3.63
CA SER A 13 5.64 6.62 -4.81
C SER A 13 6.90 5.80 -4.51
N ALA A 14 7.44 5.84 -3.28
CA ALA A 14 8.64 5.09 -2.93
C ALA A 14 8.87 4.88 -1.43
N CYS A 15 8.88 5.95 -0.64
CA CYS A 15 9.02 5.89 0.82
C CYS A 15 8.08 6.90 1.43
N SER A 16 7.49 6.58 2.59
CA SER A 16 6.93 7.63 3.43
C SER A 16 8.10 8.53 3.86
N SER A 17 8.09 9.76 3.36
CA SER A 17 8.95 10.80 3.91
C SER A 17 8.46 11.14 5.32
N LYS A 18 9.32 11.73 6.17
CA LYS A 18 8.85 12.29 7.46
C LYS A 18 7.91 13.49 7.28
N SER A 19 7.80 14.02 6.05
CA SER A 19 6.89 15.09 5.70
C SER A 19 5.49 14.52 5.48
N LEU A 20 4.47 15.24 5.95
CA LEU A 20 3.05 14.93 5.72
C LEU A 20 2.60 15.24 4.27
N GLU A 21 3.51 15.78 3.45
CA GLU A 21 3.23 16.16 2.08
C GLU A 21 2.87 14.94 1.20
N PRO A 22 1.84 15.07 0.35
CA PRO A 22 1.47 14.03 -0.59
C PRO A 22 2.58 13.75 -1.61
N SER A 23 2.57 12.55 -2.19
CA SER A 23 3.55 12.16 -3.19
C SER A 23 3.43 13.05 -4.44
N HIS A 24 4.47 13.86 -4.71
CA HIS A 24 4.55 14.68 -5.91
C HIS A 24 4.44 13.89 -7.21
N VAL A 25 4.87 12.62 -7.22
CA VAL A 25 4.72 11.73 -8.38
C VAL A 25 3.26 11.33 -8.58
N LEU A 26 2.54 10.95 -7.52
CA LEU A 26 1.13 10.58 -7.62
C LEU A 26 0.25 11.78 -7.97
N MET A 27 0.57 12.96 -7.44
CA MET A 27 -0.07 14.22 -7.84
C MET A 27 0.14 14.52 -9.33
N ALA A 28 1.37 14.35 -9.83
CA ALA A 28 1.66 14.55 -11.25
C ALA A 28 0.95 13.54 -12.17
N LEU A 29 0.62 12.35 -11.66
CA LEU A 29 -0.20 11.35 -12.36
C LEU A 29 -1.71 11.63 -12.27
N GLY A 30 -2.12 12.68 -11.56
CA GLY A 30 -3.53 13.08 -11.42
C GLY A 30 -4.31 12.23 -10.42
N VAL A 31 -3.64 11.55 -9.48
CA VAL A 31 -4.33 10.88 -8.36
C VAL A 31 -4.85 11.96 -7.40
N ASN A 32 -6.11 11.83 -6.98
CA ASN A 32 -6.69 12.78 -6.03
C ASN A 32 -5.92 12.75 -4.70
N GLU A 33 -5.77 13.92 -4.09
CA GLU A 33 -5.02 14.07 -2.84
C GLU A 33 -5.57 13.18 -1.70
N GLU A 34 -6.91 13.03 -1.65
CA GLU A 34 -7.61 12.17 -0.69
C GLU A 34 -7.20 10.69 -0.83
N ASP A 35 -6.93 10.23 -2.05
CA ASP A 35 -6.57 8.84 -2.34
C ASP A 35 -5.07 8.56 -2.11
N ILE A 36 -4.22 9.57 -2.21
CA ILE A 36 -2.75 9.43 -2.13
C ILE A 36 -2.30 8.80 -0.80
N HIS A 37 -2.96 9.17 0.31
CA HIS A 37 -2.60 8.67 1.64
C HIS A 37 -2.89 7.18 1.84
N GLY A 38 -3.80 6.60 1.04
CA GLY A 38 -4.14 5.18 1.05
C GLY A 38 -3.25 4.32 0.14
N THR A 39 -2.27 4.90 -0.55
CA THR A 39 -1.50 4.18 -1.59
C THR A 39 -0.41 3.28 -1.03
N ILE A 40 -0.32 2.08 -1.60
CA ILE A 40 0.69 1.07 -1.32
C ILE A 40 1.32 0.65 -2.65
N ARG A 41 2.66 0.54 -2.68
CA ARG A 41 3.42 0.10 -3.86
C ARG A 41 4.10 -1.24 -3.58
N PHE A 42 3.76 -2.23 -4.39
CA PHE A 42 4.45 -3.51 -4.47
C PHE A 42 5.45 -3.47 -5.62
N THR A 43 6.66 -3.98 -5.37
CA THR A 43 7.67 -4.19 -6.40
C THR A 43 8.01 -5.67 -6.40
N VAL A 44 7.89 -6.32 -7.56
CA VAL A 44 8.25 -7.73 -7.76
C VAL A 44 9.62 -7.83 -8.41
N GLY A 45 10.32 -8.96 -8.20
CA GLY A 45 11.62 -9.23 -8.80
C GLY A 45 11.75 -10.68 -9.24
N ASP A 46 12.94 -11.05 -9.72
CA ASP A 46 13.21 -12.37 -10.34
C ASP A 46 12.94 -13.56 -9.40
N PHE A 47 12.93 -13.33 -8.10
CA PHE A 47 12.68 -14.35 -7.07
C PHE A 47 11.26 -14.34 -6.52
N THR A 48 10.40 -13.43 -6.97
CA THR A 48 8.99 -13.41 -6.56
C THR A 48 8.24 -14.55 -7.25
N THR A 49 7.66 -15.44 -6.46
CA THR A 49 6.89 -16.57 -6.96
C THR A 49 5.39 -16.25 -7.04
N LYS A 50 4.62 -17.10 -7.72
CA LYS A 50 3.17 -16.96 -7.75
C LYS A 50 2.58 -17.17 -6.36
N GLU A 51 3.14 -18.12 -5.62
CA GLU A 51 2.75 -18.45 -4.25
C GLU A 51 2.95 -17.26 -3.32
N ASP A 52 4.01 -16.47 -3.50
CA ASP A 52 4.22 -15.21 -2.75
C ASP A 52 3.10 -14.19 -3.05
N ILE A 53 2.70 -14.07 -4.32
CA ILE A 53 1.62 -13.15 -4.72
C ILE A 53 0.28 -13.60 -4.15
N ASP A 54 -0.04 -14.89 -4.25
CA ASP A 54 -1.28 -15.46 -3.71
C ASP A 54 -1.35 -15.25 -2.18
N TYR A 55 -0.24 -15.50 -1.47
CA TYR A 55 -0.13 -15.22 -0.04
C TYR A 55 -0.35 -13.73 0.30
N VAL A 56 0.24 -12.83 -0.47
CA VAL A 56 0.06 -11.38 -0.29
C VAL A 56 -1.40 -10.99 -0.49
N LEU A 57 -2.08 -11.52 -1.51
CA LEU A 57 -3.47 -11.18 -1.84
C LEU A 57 -4.43 -11.61 -0.72
N GLU A 58 -4.29 -12.84 -0.22
CA GLU A 58 -5.12 -13.35 0.89
C GLU A 58 -5.01 -12.47 2.13
N ASN A 59 -3.77 -12.13 2.53
CA ASN A 59 -3.55 -11.28 3.70
C ASN A 59 -3.97 -9.83 3.46
N LEU A 60 -3.77 -9.31 2.25
CA LEU A 60 -4.12 -7.93 1.91
C LEU A 60 -5.63 -7.71 1.98
N GLU A 61 -6.44 -8.67 1.52
CA GLU A 61 -7.90 -8.59 1.58
C GLU A 61 -8.39 -8.48 3.03
N GLU A 62 -7.93 -9.37 3.91
CA GLU A 62 -8.30 -9.35 5.33
C GLU A 62 -7.88 -8.05 6.02
N ILE A 63 -6.64 -7.60 5.77
CA ILE A 63 -6.10 -6.37 6.34
C ILE A 63 -6.89 -5.15 5.89
N VAL A 64 -7.19 -5.04 4.59
CA VAL A 64 -7.94 -3.91 4.03
C VAL A 64 -9.38 -3.89 4.57
N ALA A 65 -10.05 -5.05 4.62
CA ALA A 65 -11.39 -5.16 5.19
C ALA A 65 -11.42 -4.63 6.63
N ARG A 66 -10.49 -5.10 7.48
CA ARG A 66 -10.38 -4.66 8.87
C ARG A 66 -10.08 -3.17 8.99
N LEU A 67 -9.18 -2.62 8.19
CA LEU A 67 -8.86 -1.19 8.23
C LEU A 67 -10.05 -0.32 7.81
N ARG A 68 -10.85 -0.77 6.85
CA ARG A 68 -12.07 -0.08 6.41
C ARG A 68 -13.17 -0.08 7.47
N GLU A 69 -13.29 -1.14 8.27
CA GLU A 69 -14.23 -1.18 9.40
C GLU A 69 -13.91 -0.15 10.49
N ILE A 70 -12.63 0.18 10.67
CA ILE A 70 -12.14 1.11 11.70
C ILE A 70 -12.09 2.55 11.15
N SER A 71 -12.00 2.72 9.84
CA SER A 71 -11.92 4.02 9.19
C SER A 71 -13.22 4.80 9.33
N SER A 72 -13.11 6.05 9.79
CA SER A 72 -14.22 7.02 9.82
C SER A 72 -14.56 7.58 8.44
N ILE A 73 -13.74 7.28 7.43
CA ILE A 73 -13.82 7.77 6.06
C ILE A 73 -14.27 6.58 5.20
N LYS A 74 -15.33 6.80 4.40
CA LYS A 74 -15.92 5.80 3.50
C LYS A 74 -15.30 5.86 2.12
#